data_AF-A0A352B3F4-F1
#
_entry.id   AF-A0A352B3F4-F1
#
_cell.length_a   1.000
_cell.length_b   1.000
_cell.length_c   1.000
_cell.angle_alpha   90.00
_cell.angle_beta   90.00
_cell.angle_gamma   90.00
#
_symmetry.space_group_name_H-M   'P 1'
#
loop_
_entity.id
_entity.type
_entity.pdbx_description
1 polymer ?
#
loop_
_entity_poly.entity_id
_entity_poly.type
_entity_poly.pdbx_seq_one_letter_code
_entity_poly.pdbx_strand_id
1 'polypeptide(L)' 'AAAGLLARDGIDAQVVNLRFAKPLDHEIILAAAATTGRLVTLEEGQLAGGV' A
#
# COMPACT_ATOMS: atom_id res chain seq x y z
N ALA A 1 13.27 0.10 6.11
CA ALA A 1 11.96 -0.21 5.48
C ALA A 1 11.94 0.32 4.04
N ALA A 2 11.13 -0.27 3.16
CA ALA A 2 11.15 -0.01 1.71
C ALA A 2 11.02 1.49 1.33
N ALA A 3 10.13 2.24 1.98
CA ALA A 3 9.97 3.68 1.73
C ALA A 3 11.29 4.47 1.91
N GLY A 4 12.08 4.15 2.93
CA GLY A 4 13.38 4.82 3.16
C GLY A 4 14.46 4.41 2.16
N LEU A 5 14.33 3.26 1.50
CA LEU A 5 15.21 2.87 0.38
C LEU A 5 14.80 3.61 -0.89
N LEU A 6 13.49 3.62 -1.20
CA LEU A 6 12.92 4.34 -2.34
C LEU A 6 13.23 5.83 -2.31
N ALA A 7 13.22 6.45 -1.13
CA ALA A 7 13.57 7.86 -0.97
C ALA A 7 15.01 8.18 -1.44
N ARG A 8 15.94 7.22 -1.35
CA ARG A 8 17.33 7.38 -1.85
C ARG A 8 17.38 7.41 -3.38
N ASP A 9 16.42 6.77 -4.03
CA ASP A 9 16.26 6.72 -5.48
C ASP A 9 15.33 7.85 -5.98
N GLY A 10 14.97 8.81 -5.11
CA GLY A 10 14.11 9.95 -5.44
C GLY A 10 12.61 9.61 -5.51
N ILE A 11 12.21 8.46 -4.98
CA ILE A 11 10.81 8.01 -4.96
C ILE A 11 10.23 8.26 -3.56
N ASP A 12 9.31 9.21 -3.45
CA ASP A 12 8.52 9.42 -2.25
C ASP A 12 7.34 8.42 -2.21
N ALA A 13 7.30 7.58 -1.18
CA ALA A 13 6.36 6.48 -1.05
C ALA A 13 5.50 6.63 0.20
N GLN A 14 4.19 6.78 0.00
CA GLN A 14 3.21 6.70 1.07
C GLN A 14 3.04 5.24 1.52
N VAL A 15 3.14 4.99 2.83
CA VAL A 15 2.89 3.66 3.43
C VAL A 15 1.61 3.72 4.24
N VAL A 16 0.63 2.89 3.86
CA VAL A 16 -0.66 2.78 4.54
C VAL A 16 -0.73 1.42 5.23
N ASN A 17 -0.95 1.42 6.55
CA ASN A 17 -1.33 0.21 7.27
C ASN A 17 -2.86 0.10 7.26
N LEU A 18 -3.40 -0.90 6.55
CA LEU A 18 -4.84 -1.12 6.41
C LEU A 18 -5.52 -1.60 7.70
N ARG A 19 -4.75 -2.07 8.69
CA ARG A 19 -5.19 -2.59 10.02
C ARG A 19 -6.10 -3.81 9.98
N PHE A 20 -7.15 -3.80 9.18
CA PHE A 20 -8.12 -4.88 9.02
C PHE A 20 -8.16 -5.33 7.56
N ALA A 21 -8.05 -6.63 7.33
CA ALA A 21 -8.24 -7.19 6.00
C ALA A 21 -9.72 -7.14 5.57
N LYS A 22 -10.66 -7.25 6.54
CA LYS A 22 -12.11 -7.23 6.27
C LYS A 22 -12.88 -6.56 7.42
N PRO A 23 -13.85 -5.67 7.13
CA PRO A 23 -14.02 -5.02 5.82
C PRO A 23 -12.77 -4.20 5.47
N LEU A 24 -12.44 -4.11 4.18
CA LEU A 24 -11.37 -3.23 3.72
C LEU A 24 -11.81 -1.78 3.90
N ASP A 25 -10.87 -0.91 4.24
CA ASP A 25 -11.07 0.54 4.20
C ASP A 25 -10.90 1.02 2.76
N HIS A 26 -12.00 1.07 2.01
CA HIS A 26 -11.97 1.46 0.60
C HIS A 26 -11.65 2.95 0.44
N GLU A 27 -12.06 3.79 1.39
CA GLU A 27 -11.88 5.24 1.30
C GLU A 27 -10.39 5.61 1.34
N ILE A 28 -9.63 5.04 2.28
CA ILE A 28 -8.20 5.32 2.37
C ILE A 28 -7.41 4.81 1.16
N ILE A 29 -7.79 3.65 0.61
CA ILE A 29 -7.14 3.07 -0.58
C ILE A 29 -7.39 3.96 -1.79
N LEU A 30 -8.63 4.38 -2.02
CA LEU A 30 -8.99 5.25 -3.15
C LEU A 30 -8.35 6.63 -3.03
N ALA A 31 -8.31 7.21 -1.83
CA ALA A 31 -7.66 8.50 -1.60
C ALA A 31 -6.14 8.44 -1.84
N ALA A 32 -5.48 7.37 -1.39
CA ALA A 32 -4.05 7.16 -1.63
C ALA A 32 -3.79 6.97 -3.14
N ALA A 33 -4.55 6.10 -3.80
CA ALA A 33 -4.40 5.84 -5.24
C ALA A 33 -4.64 7.11 -6.09
N ALA A 34 -5.63 7.93 -5.74
CA ALA A 34 -5.88 9.20 -6.42
C ALA A 34 -4.74 10.21 -6.24
N THR A 35 -4.06 10.19 -5.09
CA THR A 35 -2.96 11.11 -4.77
C THR A 35 -1.64 10.68 -5.43
N THR A 36 -1.32 9.38 -5.41
CA THR A 36 -0.02 8.87 -5.89
C THR A 36 -0.05 8.37 -7.34
N GLY A 37 -1.24 8.05 -7.87
CA GLY A 37 -1.44 7.47 -9.19
C GLY A 37 -0.94 6.02 -9.36
N ARG A 38 -0.33 5.42 -8.33
CA ARG A 38 0.18 4.04 -8.33
C ARG A 38 -0.02 3.40 -6.96
N LEU A 39 -0.41 2.12 -6.97
CA LEU A 39 -0.66 1.33 -5.76
C LEU A 39 0.16 0.03 -5.80
N VAL A 40 0.75 -0.34 -4.67
CA VAL A 40 1.40 -1.64 -4.45
C VAL A 40 0.84 -2.23 -3.16
N THR A 41 0.43 -3.50 -3.21
CA THR A 41 0.00 -4.24 -2.01
C THR A 41 1.17 -5.09 -1.50
N LEU A 42 1.21 -5.28 -0.18
CA LEU A 42 2.20 -6.14 0.47
C LEU A 42 1.51 -6.95 1.55
N GLU A 43 1.66 -8.27 1.46
CA GLU A 43 1.21 -9.23 2.46
C GLU A 43 2.21 -10.38 2.55
N GLU A 44 2.17 -11.11 3.67
CA GLU A 44 2.95 -12.34 3.87
C GLU A 44 2.14 -13.61 3.50
N GLY A 45 0.89 -13.43 3.07
CA GLY A 45 -0.05 -14.49 2.68
C GLY A 45 0.32 -15.21 1.38
N GLN A 46 -0.54 -16.13 0.97
CA GLN A 46 -0.41 -16.81 -0.32
C GLN A 46 -1.11 -16.01 -1.41
N LEU A 47 -0.54 -16.04 -2.62
CA LEU A 47 -1.12 -15.32 -3.76
C LEU A 47 -2.55 -15.80 -4.09
N ALA A 48 -2.76 -17.12 -4.08
CA ALA A 48 -4.07 -17.69 -4.33
C ALA A 48 -4.99 -17.45 -3.12
N GLY A 49 -5.98 -16.58 -3.27
CA GLY A 49 -6.93 -16.24 -2.20
C GLY A 49 -6.36 -15.32 -1.13
N GLY A 50 -5.27 -14.60 -1.45
CA GLY A 50 -4.72 -13.52 -0.63
C GLY A 50 -5.72 -12.36 -0.41
N VAL A 51 -5.25 -11.31 0.27
CA VAL A 51 -6.08 -10.15 0.62
C VAL A 51 -6.47 -9.33 -0.60
#